data_AF-A0A9X5YVH3-F1
#
_entry.id   AF-A0A9X5YVH3-F1
#
_cell.length_a   1.000
_cell.length_b   1.000
_cell.length_c   1.000
_cell.angle_alpha   90.00
_cell.angle_beta   90.00
_cell.angle_gamma   90.00
#
_symmetry.space_group_name_H-M   'P 1'
#
loop_
_entity.id
_entity.type
_entity.pdbx_description
1 polymer ?
#
loop_
_entity_poly.entity_id
_entity_poly.type
_entity_poly.pdbx_seq_one_letter_code
_entity_poly.pdbx_strand_id
1 'polypeptide(L)'
;MRPGTLVRLASVGSRADALRVALTALSATLATLAVLTAATVLAIPELAGPLAGTAANNTTYRSALLNEPGLRPGVVIALMLLTIPVLALAGQCGRLGAPARDRRLAAVRLAGATPGQTVSLTAAETGLASTPGVGIGFAAYLVGRRVLDRPNQDGRLPLPTDVLPPWPALLAIALGLPLVAALTAALVLRRVRVTPFGVVHRQRLPAPRPWPAFLIVPGVACFAVLRPLLRYAERHRLDVPEGAFIALLFAGALAALVGLLLGTGWISHVAGRVLHRVARRPAALLAGRRLIADPWASSRVFAAVLACVLFGGGAAGMRAYFATEADTRRAYDQWWTVQQGFRYTPGGDDSSLRDMDLVYAAVLVGLTIATLGLLVGLAEGIVTRRRTYAALVASGVPRGVLARSMFWQTLTPAVPAVLVALAVGVTMTWSLTIEASTGGQVGTLPGGPTAVAPELTRGVPIPFADLGLFAGGTILAIVAMTGLALLFLRPSVSTEELRTT
;
A
#
# COMPACT_ATOMS: atom_id res chain seq x y z
N MET A 1 14.53 -31.84 16.12
CA MET A 1 13.22 -31.98 16.79
C MET A 1 12.30 -32.76 15.86
N ARG A 2 11.52 -33.72 16.37
CA ARG A 2 10.54 -34.43 15.54
C ARG A 2 9.40 -33.47 15.13
N PRO A 3 8.84 -33.60 13.91
CA PRO A 3 7.80 -32.68 13.41
C PRO A 3 6.55 -32.65 14.30
N GLY A 4 6.11 -33.79 14.84
CA GLY A 4 4.96 -33.84 15.76
C GLY A 4 5.17 -33.07 17.06
N THR A 5 6.40 -33.02 17.58
CA THR A 5 6.75 -32.25 18.78
C THR A 5 6.70 -30.74 18.50
N LEU A 6 7.10 -30.30 17.29
CA LEU A 6 7.02 -28.91 16.87
C LEU A 6 5.57 -28.42 16.78
N VAL A 7 4.68 -29.21 16.18
CA VAL A 7 3.25 -28.88 16.04
C VAL A 7 2.57 -28.77 17.42
N ARG A 8 2.85 -29.73 18.32
CA ARG A 8 2.25 -29.75 19.67
C ARG A 8 2.74 -28.60 20.55
N LEU A 9 4.00 -28.19 20.42
CA LEU A 9 4.51 -27.01 21.13
C LEU A 9 3.93 -25.71 20.57
N ALA A 10 3.65 -25.65 19.27
CA ALA A 10 3.10 -24.49 18.59
C ALA A 10 1.64 -24.19 18.95
N SER A 11 0.86 -25.19 19.39
CA SER A 11 -0.59 -25.05 19.64
C SER A 11 -0.96 -24.62 21.07
N VAL A 12 -0.02 -24.52 22.00
CA VAL A 12 -0.27 -24.09 23.39
C VAL A 12 0.01 -22.59 23.51
N GLY A 13 -1.01 -21.77 23.85
CA GLY A 13 -0.88 -20.31 23.83
C GLY A 13 -1.72 -19.55 24.86
N SER A 14 -1.25 -18.35 25.21
CA SER A 14 -1.94 -17.38 26.07
C SER A 14 -2.99 -16.57 25.27
N ARG A 15 -3.80 -15.73 25.95
CA ARG A 15 -4.73 -14.79 25.26
C ARG A 15 -4.02 -13.86 24.27
N ALA A 16 -2.78 -13.45 24.58
CA ALA A 16 -1.96 -12.63 23.69
C ALA A 16 -1.50 -13.42 22.45
N ASP A 17 -1.22 -14.72 22.59
CA ASP A 17 -0.91 -15.59 21.47
C ASP A 17 -2.14 -15.83 20.59
N ALA A 18 -3.33 -16.00 21.18
CA ALA A 18 -4.57 -16.14 20.43
C ALA A 18 -4.86 -14.90 19.55
N LEU A 19 -4.70 -13.68 20.11
CA LEU A 19 -4.84 -12.44 19.35
C LEU A 19 -3.83 -12.36 18.19
N ARG A 20 -2.56 -12.71 18.46
CA ARG A 20 -1.53 -12.75 17.41
C ARG A 20 -1.91 -13.74 16.31
N VAL A 21 -2.33 -14.96 16.67
CA VAL A 21 -2.75 -15.99 15.71
C VAL A 21 -3.93 -15.51 14.87
N ALA A 22 -4.94 -14.91 15.49
CA ALA A 22 -6.09 -14.35 14.77
C ALA A 22 -5.69 -13.25 13.79
N LEU A 23 -4.81 -12.34 14.20
CA LEU A 23 -4.33 -11.26 13.33
C LEU A 23 -3.39 -11.77 12.21
N THR A 24 -2.56 -12.77 12.48
CA THR A 24 -1.77 -13.46 11.45
C THR A 24 -2.68 -14.14 10.45
N ALA A 25 -3.72 -14.85 10.91
CA ALA A 25 -4.72 -15.47 10.05
C ALA A 25 -5.45 -14.43 9.20
N LEU A 26 -5.88 -13.30 9.79
CA LEU A 26 -6.50 -12.20 9.04
C LEU A 26 -5.57 -11.65 7.95
N SER A 27 -4.29 -11.40 8.26
CA SER A 27 -3.33 -10.93 7.27
C SER A 27 -3.10 -11.97 6.15
N ALA A 28 -3.08 -13.26 6.48
CA ALA A 28 -2.98 -14.33 5.51
C ALA A 28 -4.23 -14.41 4.62
N THR A 29 -5.43 -14.24 5.19
CA THR A 29 -6.69 -14.14 4.42
C THR A 29 -6.64 -13.00 3.40
N LEU A 30 -6.22 -11.81 3.82
CA LEU A 30 -6.11 -10.65 2.92
C LEU A 30 -5.06 -10.87 1.83
N ALA A 31 -3.91 -11.47 2.16
CA ALA A 31 -2.88 -11.81 1.20
C ALA A 31 -3.38 -12.85 0.19
N THR A 32 -4.09 -13.90 0.66
CA THR A 32 -4.70 -14.92 -0.19
C THR A 32 -5.70 -14.30 -1.17
N LEU A 33 -6.57 -13.40 -0.71
CA LEU A 33 -7.52 -12.71 -1.60
C LEU A 33 -6.82 -11.87 -2.68
N ALA A 34 -5.80 -11.09 -2.32
CA ALA A 34 -5.04 -10.29 -3.27
C ALA A 34 -4.27 -11.15 -4.29
N VAL A 35 -3.62 -12.22 -3.85
CA VAL A 35 -2.84 -13.10 -4.72
C VAL A 35 -3.77 -13.97 -5.60
N LEU A 36 -4.89 -14.46 -5.08
CA LEU A 36 -5.87 -15.21 -5.88
C LEU A 36 -6.50 -14.34 -6.95
N THR A 37 -6.92 -13.12 -6.62
CA THR A 37 -7.48 -12.19 -7.61
C THR A 37 -6.46 -11.84 -8.69
N ALA A 38 -5.19 -11.63 -8.33
CA ALA A 38 -4.11 -11.43 -9.31
C ALA A 38 -3.90 -12.66 -10.20
N ALA A 39 -3.91 -13.87 -9.62
CA ALA A 39 -3.83 -15.11 -10.37
C ALA A 39 -5.03 -15.33 -11.30
N THR A 40 -6.23 -14.84 -10.93
CA THR A 40 -7.42 -14.90 -11.78
C THR A 40 -7.27 -14.01 -13.01
N VAL A 41 -6.75 -12.79 -12.83
CA VAL A 41 -6.49 -11.87 -13.96
C VAL A 41 -5.45 -12.47 -14.92
N LEU A 42 -4.41 -13.11 -14.40
CA LEU A 42 -3.41 -13.83 -15.21
C LEU A 42 -3.99 -15.06 -15.93
N ALA A 43 -5.05 -15.67 -15.40
CA ALA A 43 -5.68 -16.85 -15.99
C ALA A 43 -6.68 -16.51 -17.10
N ILE A 44 -7.01 -15.23 -17.31
CA ILE A 44 -7.93 -14.82 -18.38
C ILE A 44 -7.31 -15.22 -19.73
N PRO A 45 -8.01 -16.01 -20.56
CA PRO A 45 -7.45 -16.48 -21.82
C PRO A 45 -7.13 -15.30 -22.75
N GLU A 46 -6.02 -15.42 -23.47
CA GLU A 46 -5.69 -14.53 -24.58
C GLU A 46 -6.37 -15.06 -25.85
N LEU A 47 -7.09 -14.17 -26.53
CA LEU A 47 -7.76 -14.49 -27.79
C LEU A 47 -6.77 -14.24 -28.93
N ALA A 48 -6.71 -15.12 -29.92
CA ALA A 48 -5.87 -14.91 -31.09
C ALA A 48 -6.36 -13.67 -31.86
N GLY A 49 -5.46 -12.73 -32.13
CA GLY A 49 -5.71 -11.51 -32.87
C GLY A 49 -5.83 -11.74 -34.39
N PRO A 50 -6.29 -10.73 -35.14
CA PRO A 50 -6.40 -10.80 -36.60
C PRO A 50 -5.05 -10.99 -37.30
N LEU A 51 -3.95 -10.60 -36.64
CA LEU A 51 -2.58 -10.72 -37.13
C LEU A 51 -1.82 -11.78 -36.32
N ALA A 52 -0.92 -12.51 -36.99
CA ALA A 52 -0.08 -13.51 -36.34
C ALA A 52 0.76 -12.87 -35.22
N GLY A 53 0.69 -13.44 -34.01
CA GLY A 53 1.41 -12.94 -32.83
C GLY A 53 0.74 -11.78 -32.10
N THR A 54 -0.45 -11.35 -32.52
CA THR A 54 -1.25 -10.34 -31.79
C THR A 54 -2.36 -11.01 -30.98
N ALA A 55 -2.77 -10.38 -29.88
CA ALA A 55 -3.89 -10.82 -29.07
C ALA A 55 -5.11 -9.91 -29.30
N ALA A 56 -6.29 -10.51 -29.48
CA ALA A 56 -7.55 -9.79 -29.61
C ALA A 56 -8.09 -9.34 -28.23
N ASN A 57 -8.83 -8.23 -28.24
CA ASN A 57 -9.52 -7.74 -27.06
C ASN A 57 -10.65 -8.70 -26.67
N ASN A 58 -10.72 -9.01 -25.37
CA ASN A 58 -11.88 -9.67 -24.80
C ASN A 58 -13.03 -8.65 -24.68
N THR A 59 -14.29 -9.07 -24.81
CA THR A 59 -15.46 -8.19 -24.64
C THR A 59 -16.40 -8.67 -23.54
N THR A 60 -16.02 -9.74 -22.84
CA THR A 60 -16.78 -10.34 -21.73
C THR A 60 -16.88 -9.41 -20.53
N TYR A 61 -15.84 -8.63 -20.24
CA TYR A 61 -15.79 -7.79 -19.05
C TYR A 61 -16.22 -6.36 -19.33
N ARG A 62 -16.71 -5.68 -18.30
CA ARG A 62 -17.06 -4.25 -18.38
C ARG A 62 -15.83 -3.35 -18.44
N SER A 63 -14.74 -3.76 -17.79
CA SER A 63 -13.50 -2.99 -17.65
C SER A 63 -12.56 -3.22 -18.84
N ALA A 64 -12.03 -2.13 -19.42
CA ALA A 64 -11.05 -2.24 -20.50
C ALA A 64 -9.73 -2.83 -20.00
N LEU A 65 -9.37 -2.55 -18.74
CA LEU A 65 -8.19 -3.11 -18.07
C LEU A 65 -8.14 -4.65 -18.08
N LEU A 66 -9.29 -5.31 -18.05
CA LEU A 66 -9.40 -6.77 -18.07
C LEU A 66 -9.53 -7.30 -19.50
N ASN A 67 -10.15 -6.52 -20.37
CA ASN A 67 -10.41 -6.89 -21.75
C ASN A 67 -9.15 -6.87 -22.61
N GLU A 68 -8.33 -5.84 -22.45
CA GLU A 68 -7.10 -5.61 -23.22
C GLU A 68 -5.91 -6.36 -22.61
N PRO A 69 -5.30 -7.33 -23.33
CA PRO A 69 -4.18 -8.11 -22.82
C PRO A 69 -3.00 -7.27 -22.33
N GLY A 70 -2.71 -6.15 -23.01
CA GLY A 70 -1.62 -5.23 -22.65
C GLY A 70 -1.81 -4.49 -21.32
N LEU A 71 -3.06 -4.35 -20.84
CA LEU A 71 -3.37 -3.64 -19.59
C LEU A 71 -3.44 -4.57 -18.37
N ARG A 72 -3.66 -5.87 -18.58
CA ARG A 72 -3.78 -6.88 -17.50
C ARG A 72 -2.55 -6.92 -16.56
N PRO A 73 -1.28 -6.84 -17.05
CA PRO A 73 -0.12 -6.81 -16.17
C PRO A 73 -0.17 -5.65 -15.16
N GLY A 74 -0.70 -4.49 -15.55
CA GLY A 74 -0.88 -3.35 -14.65
C GLY A 74 -1.82 -3.66 -13.48
N VAL A 75 -2.93 -4.35 -13.76
CA VAL A 75 -3.89 -4.80 -12.74
C VAL A 75 -3.25 -5.82 -11.80
N VAL A 76 -2.52 -6.80 -12.35
CA VAL A 76 -1.80 -7.80 -11.56
C VAL A 76 -0.77 -7.13 -10.65
N ILE A 77 -0.01 -6.17 -11.16
CA ILE A 77 0.97 -5.42 -10.38
C ILE A 77 0.28 -4.60 -9.28
N ALA A 78 -0.84 -3.96 -9.56
CA ALA A 78 -1.62 -3.22 -8.56
C ALA A 78 -2.14 -4.16 -7.44
N LEU A 79 -2.65 -5.33 -7.78
CA LEU A 79 -3.09 -6.35 -6.82
C LEU A 79 -1.92 -6.94 -6.01
N MET A 80 -0.77 -7.16 -6.65
CA MET A 80 0.44 -7.60 -5.94
C MET A 80 0.98 -6.52 -5.02
N LEU A 81 0.90 -5.25 -5.42
CA LEU A 81 1.29 -4.10 -4.61
C LEU A 81 0.38 -3.95 -3.38
N LEU A 82 -0.89 -4.36 -3.47
CA LEU A 82 -1.81 -4.44 -2.33
C LEU A 82 -1.31 -5.41 -1.24
N THR A 83 -0.42 -6.35 -1.57
CA THR A 83 0.21 -7.21 -0.56
C THR A 83 1.20 -6.46 0.34
N ILE A 84 1.73 -5.30 -0.08
CA ILE A 84 2.65 -4.50 0.75
C ILE A 84 2.01 -4.08 2.08
N PRO A 85 0.84 -3.40 2.11
CA PRO A 85 0.19 -3.06 3.38
C PRO A 85 -0.24 -4.30 4.18
N VAL A 86 -0.56 -5.41 3.52
CA VAL A 86 -0.88 -6.68 4.19
C VAL A 86 0.36 -7.27 4.89
N LEU A 87 1.52 -7.24 4.24
CA LEU A 87 2.79 -7.69 4.83
C LEU A 87 3.23 -6.77 5.98
N ALA A 88 3.00 -5.47 5.87
CA ALA A 88 3.26 -4.53 6.96
C ALA A 88 2.39 -4.84 8.18
N LEU A 89 1.09 -5.08 7.98
CA LEU A 89 0.17 -5.55 9.01
C LEU A 89 0.69 -6.87 9.62
N ALA A 90 1.00 -7.87 8.80
CA ALA A 90 1.53 -9.17 9.28
C ALA A 90 2.80 -9.00 10.13
N GLY A 91 3.72 -8.12 9.72
CA GLY A 91 4.93 -7.79 10.46
C GLY A 91 4.66 -7.13 11.81
N GLN A 92 3.67 -6.24 11.89
CA GLN A 92 3.23 -5.62 13.14
C GLN A 92 2.54 -6.64 14.06
N CYS A 93 1.71 -7.51 13.50
CA CYS A 93 1.06 -8.60 14.22
C CYS A 93 2.09 -9.58 14.81
N GLY A 94 3.14 -9.93 14.08
CA GLY A 94 4.21 -10.81 14.56
C GLY A 94 4.96 -10.28 15.78
N ARG A 95 4.96 -8.97 16.01
CA ARG A 95 5.60 -8.32 17.16
C ARG A 95 4.67 -8.20 18.37
N LEU A 96 3.36 -8.31 18.19
CA LEU A 96 2.42 -8.41 19.30
C LEU A 96 2.74 -9.65 20.15
N GLY A 97 2.92 -9.44 21.45
CA GLY A 97 3.26 -10.52 22.38
C GLY A 97 4.73 -10.97 22.30
N ALA A 98 5.60 -10.27 21.57
CA ALA A 98 7.03 -10.58 21.51
C ALA A 98 7.66 -10.76 22.91
N PRO A 99 7.40 -9.93 23.94
CA PRO A 99 7.99 -10.14 25.27
C PRO A 99 7.62 -11.48 25.91
N ALA A 100 6.39 -11.95 25.75
CA ALA A 100 5.95 -13.24 26.28
C ALA A 100 6.59 -14.39 25.48
N ARG A 101 6.68 -14.24 24.15
CA ARG A 101 7.32 -15.21 23.27
C ARG A 101 8.82 -15.31 23.55
N ASP A 102 9.49 -14.19 23.74
CA ASP A 102 10.92 -14.14 24.03
C ASP A 102 11.25 -14.82 25.36
N ARG A 103 10.41 -14.67 26.38
CA ARG A 103 10.52 -15.42 27.65
C ARG A 103 10.34 -16.93 27.43
N ARG A 104 9.33 -17.36 26.66
CA ARG A 104 9.11 -18.78 26.33
C ARG A 104 10.28 -19.36 25.54
N LEU A 105 10.79 -18.62 24.55
CA LEU A 105 11.95 -19.05 23.76
C LEU A 105 13.24 -19.07 24.60
N ALA A 106 13.40 -18.14 25.54
CA ALA A 106 14.52 -18.15 26.48
C ALA A 106 14.47 -19.38 27.39
N ALA A 107 13.31 -19.73 27.93
CA ALA A 107 13.13 -20.96 28.72
C ALA A 107 13.47 -22.22 27.91
N VAL A 108 13.04 -22.29 26.65
CA VAL A 108 13.37 -23.40 25.73
C VAL A 108 14.88 -23.45 25.44
N ARG A 109 15.55 -22.31 25.31
CA ARG A 109 17.03 -22.25 25.16
C ARG A 109 17.76 -22.66 26.44
N LEU A 110 17.27 -22.27 27.61
CA LEU A 110 17.80 -22.68 28.91
C LEU A 110 17.67 -24.20 29.13
N ALA A 111 16.64 -24.82 28.55
CA ALA A 111 16.47 -26.28 28.51
C ALA A 111 17.37 -26.98 27.46
N GLY A 112 18.31 -26.26 26.83
CA GLY A 112 19.30 -26.82 25.90
C GLY A 112 18.94 -26.76 24.41
N ALA A 113 17.85 -26.09 24.02
CA ALA A 113 17.49 -25.98 22.61
C ALA A 113 18.47 -25.10 21.80
N THR A 114 18.86 -25.57 20.61
CA THR A 114 19.76 -24.82 19.74
C THR A 114 19.07 -23.61 19.12
N PRO A 115 19.81 -22.55 18.73
CA PRO A 115 19.23 -21.41 18.02
C PRO A 115 18.45 -21.85 16.77
N GLY A 116 18.96 -22.86 16.04
CA GLY A 116 18.29 -23.50 14.90
C GLY A 116 16.87 -23.96 15.24
N GLN A 117 16.74 -24.71 16.34
CA GLN A 117 15.48 -25.26 16.83
C GLN A 117 14.47 -24.17 17.23
N THR A 118 14.92 -23.07 17.84
CA THR A 118 14.02 -21.95 18.18
C THR A 118 13.47 -21.22 16.96
N VAL A 119 14.28 -21.08 15.91
CA VAL A 119 13.85 -20.48 14.64
C VAL A 119 12.87 -21.39 13.91
N SER A 120 13.15 -22.70 13.84
CA SER A 120 12.20 -23.65 13.25
C SER A 120 10.88 -23.72 14.03
N LEU A 121 10.92 -23.62 15.36
CA LEU A 121 9.72 -23.58 16.19
C LEU A 121 8.86 -22.35 15.86
N THR A 122 9.47 -21.16 15.76
CA THR A 122 8.69 -19.97 15.40
C THR A 122 8.17 -20.02 13.96
N ALA A 123 9.00 -20.50 13.04
CA ALA A 123 8.60 -20.65 11.64
C ALA A 123 7.37 -21.57 11.55
N ALA A 124 7.38 -22.70 12.26
CA ALA A 124 6.25 -23.62 12.35
C ALA A 124 5.03 -22.96 13.00
N GLU A 125 5.19 -22.23 14.11
CA GLU A 125 4.10 -21.49 14.76
C GLU A 125 3.43 -20.50 13.80
N THR A 126 4.22 -19.73 13.07
CA THR A 126 3.70 -18.69 12.15
C THR A 126 3.07 -19.33 10.91
N GLY A 127 3.70 -20.36 10.36
CA GLY A 127 3.16 -21.13 9.25
C GLY A 127 1.81 -21.75 9.61
N LEU A 128 1.72 -22.47 10.74
CA LEU A 128 0.48 -23.07 11.22
C LEU A 128 -0.59 -22.03 11.58
N ALA A 129 -0.21 -20.87 12.12
CA ALA A 129 -1.16 -19.80 12.38
C ALA A 129 -1.74 -19.18 11.09
N SER A 130 -1.00 -19.22 9.98
CA SER A 130 -1.44 -18.66 8.70
C SER A 130 -2.34 -19.60 7.88
N THR A 131 -2.24 -20.93 8.08
CA THR A 131 -3.06 -21.90 7.32
C THR A 131 -4.57 -21.70 7.45
N PRO A 132 -5.18 -21.45 8.63
CA PRO A 132 -6.61 -21.15 8.69
C PRO A 132 -6.95 -19.86 7.94
N GLY A 133 -6.07 -18.85 7.98
CA GLY A 133 -6.24 -17.61 7.25
C GLY A 133 -6.27 -17.83 5.73
N VAL A 134 -5.38 -18.66 5.22
CA VAL A 134 -5.37 -19.06 3.81
C VAL A 134 -6.66 -19.82 3.45
N GLY A 135 -7.08 -20.78 4.28
CA GLY A 135 -8.35 -21.51 4.08
C GLY A 135 -9.56 -20.58 4.02
N ILE A 136 -9.65 -19.61 4.94
CA ILE A 136 -10.70 -18.59 4.93
C ILE A 136 -10.61 -17.71 3.67
N GLY A 137 -9.40 -17.35 3.22
CA GLY A 137 -9.18 -16.58 2.00
C GLY A 137 -9.66 -17.31 0.75
N PHE A 138 -9.38 -18.60 0.63
CA PHE A 138 -9.93 -19.45 -0.45
C PHE A 138 -11.46 -19.52 -0.39
N ALA A 139 -12.03 -19.76 0.79
CA ALA A 139 -13.48 -19.81 0.96
C ALA A 139 -14.14 -18.48 0.58
N ALA A 140 -13.59 -17.35 1.05
CA ALA A 140 -14.07 -16.01 0.73
C ALA A 140 -13.93 -15.69 -0.77
N TYR A 141 -12.84 -16.10 -1.41
CA TYR A 141 -12.65 -15.95 -2.85
C TYR A 141 -13.71 -16.73 -3.64
N LEU A 142 -13.94 -18.01 -3.30
CA LEU A 142 -14.91 -18.85 -4.00
C LEU A 142 -16.36 -18.41 -3.77
N VAL A 143 -16.70 -18.02 -2.54
CA VAL A 143 -18.02 -17.46 -2.22
C VAL A 143 -18.21 -16.11 -2.91
N GLY A 144 -17.20 -15.23 -2.83
CA GLY A 144 -17.21 -13.92 -3.48
C GLY A 144 -17.42 -14.05 -4.98
N ARG A 145 -16.74 -15.00 -5.63
CA ARG A 145 -16.94 -15.32 -7.05
C ARG A 145 -18.41 -15.61 -7.36
N ARG A 146 -19.08 -16.47 -6.60
CA ARG A 146 -20.51 -16.80 -6.85
C ARG A 146 -21.46 -15.64 -6.54
N VAL A 147 -21.16 -14.86 -5.51
CA VAL A 147 -22.01 -13.72 -5.08
C VAL A 147 -21.89 -12.54 -6.05
N LEU A 148 -20.70 -12.34 -6.60
CA LEU A 148 -20.38 -11.25 -7.52
C LEU A 148 -20.61 -11.61 -9.00
N ASP A 149 -20.97 -12.86 -9.30
CA ASP A 149 -21.30 -13.32 -10.65
C ASP A 149 -22.68 -12.80 -11.06
N ARG A 150 -22.73 -11.52 -11.40
CA ARG A 150 -23.95 -10.81 -11.80
C ARG A 150 -23.69 -10.07 -13.11
N PRO A 151 -24.10 -10.66 -14.25
CA PRO A 151 -24.04 -9.99 -15.54
C PRO A 151 -24.87 -8.70 -15.52
N ASN A 152 -24.37 -7.66 -16.17
CA ASN A 152 -25.11 -6.40 -16.32
C ASN A 152 -26.18 -6.51 -17.43
N GLN A 153 -26.95 -5.44 -17.64
CA GLN A 153 -27.95 -5.34 -18.71
C GLN A 153 -27.37 -5.65 -20.11
N ASP A 154 -26.09 -5.34 -20.33
CA ASP A 154 -25.37 -5.59 -21.60
C ASP A 154 -24.80 -7.02 -21.70
N GLY A 155 -25.10 -7.91 -20.74
CA GLY A 155 -24.55 -9.26 -20.66
C GLY A 155 -23.08 -9.34 -20.23
N ARG A 156 -22.41 -8.21 -20.00
CA ARG A 156 -21.00 -8.14 -19.57
C ARG A 156 -20.83 -8.33 -18.06
N LEU A 157 -19.74 -8.97 -17.66
CA LEU A 157 -19.39 -9.21 -16.26
C LEU A 157 -18.58 -8.02 -15.68
N PRO A 158 -18.87 -7.57 -14.44
CA PRO A 158 -18.12 -6.49 -13.80
C PRO A 158 -16.72 -6.93 -13.34
N LEU A 159 -16.56 -8.21 -13.00
CA LEU A 159 -15.33 -8.80 -12.46
C LEU A 159 -15.09 -10.17 -13.13
N PRO A 160 -13.85 -10.70 -13.14
CA PRO A 160 -13.54 -12.00 -13.72
C PRO A 160 -14.02 -13.15 -12.82
N THR A 161 -15.33 -13.39 -12.81
CA THR A 161 -16.00 -14.43 -12.03
C THR A 161 -16.24 -15.73 -12.82
N ASP A 162 -15.98 -15.72 -14.12
CA ASP A 162 -16.08 -16.84 -15.04
C ASP A 162 -14.80 -17.69 -15.08
N VAL A 163 -13.64 -17.06 -14.93
CA VAL A 163 -12.32 -17.71 -15.00
C VAL A 163 -11.83 -18.12 -13.61
N LEU A 164 -11.29 -19.34 -13.48
CA LEU A 164 -10.66 -19.84 -12.26
C LEU A 164 -9.14 -19.97 -12.49
N PRO A 165 -8.28 -19.57 -11.54
CA PRO A 165 -6.86 -19.84 -11.65
C PRO A 165 -6.60 -21.34 -11.86
N PRO A 166 -5.60 -21.71 -12.67
CA PRO A 166 -5.30 -23.12 -12.91
C PRO A 166 -4.93 -23.80 -11.59
N TRP A 167 -5.29 -25.08 -11.44
CA TRP A 167 -5.09 -25.81 -10.18
C TRP A 167 -3.65 -25.77 -9.62
N PRO A 168 -2.57 -25.72 -10.44
CA PRO A 168 -1.21 -25.57 -9.91
C PRO A 168 -1.01 -24.22 -9.21
N ALA A 169 -1.60 -23.13 -9.73
CA ALA A 169 -1.54 -21.83 -9.09
C ALA A 169 -2.30 -21.83 -7.76
N LEU A 170 -3.48 -22.47 -7.70
CA LEU A 170 -4.23 -22.64 -6.44
C LEU A 170 -3.40 -23.40 -5.40
N LEU A 171 -2.76 -24.51 -5.78
CA LEU A 171 -1.89 -25.25 -4.86
C LEU A 171 -0.65 -24.45 -4.46
N ALA A 172 -0.02 -23.74 -5.40
CA ALA A 172 1.12 -22.89 -5.13
C ALA A 172 0.77 -21.77 -4.13
N ILE A 173 -0.43 -21.19 -4.22
CA ILE A 173 -0.93 -20.19 -3.27
C ILE A 173 -1.24 -20.84 -1.92
N ALA A 174 -1.94 -21.98 -1.91
CA ALA A 174 -2.34 -22.69 -0.70
C ALA A 174 -1.14 -23.14 0.16
N LEU A 175 -0.06 -23.59 -0.49
CA LEU A 175 1.17 -24.06 0.19
C LEU A 175 2.22 -22.95 0.33
N GLY A 176 2.30 -22.05 -0.65
CA GLY A 176 3.32 -21.01 -0.72
C GLY A 176 3.10 -19.88 0.28
N LEU A 177 1.87 -19.42 0.50
CA LEU A 177 1.59 -18.35 1.47
C LEU A 177 1.98 -18.73 2.91
N PRO A 178 1.60 -19.92 3.42
CA PRO A 178 2.06 -20.37 4.74
C PRO A 178 3.57 -20.57 4.82
N LEU A 179 4.20 -21.04 3.73
CA LEU A 179 5.64 -21.17 3.65
C LEU A 179 6.34 -19.80 3.72
N VAL A 180 5.86 -18.81 2.98
CA VAL A 180 6.37 -17.43 3.02
C VAL A 180 6.19 -16.84 4.42
N ALA A 181 5.05 -17.06 5.08
CA ALA A 181 4.83 -16.63 6.46
C ALA A 181 5.83 -17.29 7.45
N ALA A 182 6.09 -18.58 7.28
CA ALA A 182 7.08 -19.31 8.07
C ALA A 182 8.52 -18.81 7.82
N LEU A 183 8.89 -18.61 6.56
CA LEU A 183 10.22 -18.13 6.15
C LEU A 183 10.49 -16.69 6.62
N THR A 184 9.49 -15.80 6.49
CA THR A 184 9.60 -14.41 6.98
C THR A 184 9.80 -14.39 8.50
N ALA A 185 9.03 -15.19 9.25
CA ALA A 185 9.23 -15.34 10.69
C ALA A 185 10.64 -15.88 11.02
N ALA A 186 11.13 -16.85 10.26
CA ALA A 186 12.47 -17.41 10.45
C ALA A 186 13.58 -16.38 10.22
N LEU A 187 13.47 -15.57 9.16
CA LEU A 187 14.44 -14.53 8.81
C LEU A 187 14.50 -13.43 9.87
N VAL A 188 13.34 -13.02 10.39
CA VAL A 188 13.26 -11.99 11.44
C VAL A 188 14.01 -12.43 12.70
N LEU A 189 13.85 -13.68 13.15
CA LEU A 189 14.62 -14.19 14.29
C LEU A 189 16.10 -14.42 14.00
N ARG A 190 16.46 -14.81 12.76
CA ARG A 190 17.85 -15.08 12.40
C ARG A 190 18.72 -13.83 12.60
N ARG A 191 18.18 -12.63 12.32
CA ARG A 191 18.85 -11.34 12.54
C ARG A 191 19.09 -11.02 14.02
N VAL A 192 18.31 -11.58 14.94
CA VAL A 192 18.44 -11.33 16.40
C VAL A 192 19.56 -12.16 17.04
N ARG A 193 20.05 -13.22 16.38
CA ARG A 193 21.11 -14.09 16.91
C ARG A 193 22.49 -13.42 17.05
N VAL A 194 22.70 -12.25 16.45
CA VAL A 194 24.03 -11.65 16.30
C VAL A 194 24.50 -10.88 17.56
N THR A 195 23.64 -10.60 18.54
CA THR A 195 24.07 -9.89 19.77
C THR A 195 23.50 -10.53 21.06
N PRO A 196 24.15 -11.57 21.60
CA PRO A 196 23.74 -12.19 22.86
C PRO A 196 24.11 -11.38 24.12
N PHE A 197 24.99 -10.37 24.00
CA PHE A 197 25.28 -9.42 25.07
C PHE A 197 24.60 -8.09 24.77
N GLY A 198 23.38 -7.92 25.27
CA GLY A 198 22.71 -6.63 25.37
C GLY A 198 23.40 -5.75 26.42
N VAL A 199 24.65 -5.34 26.15
CA VAL A 199 25.22 -4.20 26.88
C VAL A 199 24.39 -2.99 26.46
N VAL A 200 23.57 -2.53 27.40
CA VAL A 200 22.64 -1.41 27.27
C VAL A 200 23.44 -0.13 27.13
N HIS A 201 24.03 0.10 25.96
CA HIS A 201 24.27 1.46 25.50
C HIS A 201 23.15 1.76 24.52
N ARG A 202 22.18 2.56 24.97
CA ARG A 202 21.30 3.27 24.04
C ARG A 202 22.19 4.17 23.19
N GLN A 203 22.73 3.63 22.10
CA GLN A 203 23.41 4.43 21.10
C GLN A 203 22.38 5.45 20.61
N ARG A 204 22.62 6.72 20.92
CA ARG A 204 21.88 7.81 20.28
C ARG A 204 22.17 7.69 18.80
N LEU A 205 21.18 7.23 18.04
CA LEU A 205 21.29 7.20 16.58
C LEU A 205 21.59 8.65 16.11
N PRO A 206 22.54 8.84 15.19
CA PRO A 206 22.83 10.15 14.66
C PRO A 206 21.58 10.77 14.03
N ALA A 207 21.48 12.10 14.07
CA ALA A 207 20.33 12.80 13.50
C ALA A 207 20.18 12.43 12.01
N PRO A 208 18.95 12.12 11.55
CA PRO A 208 18.72 11.72 10.17
C PRO A 208 19.06 12.88 9.23
N ARG A 209 19.77 12.57 8.14
CA ARG A 209 20.13 13.53 7.08
C ARG A 209 19.06 13.51 5.97
N PRO A 210 18.88 14.62 5.22
CA PRO A 210 17.90 14.71 4.12
C PRO A 210 18.28 13.92 2.87
N TRP A 211 19.21 12.96 2.96
CA TRP A 211 19.70 12.20 1.81
C TRP A 211 18.60 11.48 1.00
N PRO A 212 17.44 11.04 1.56
CA PRO A 212 16.41 10.39 0.76
C PRO A 212 15.80 11.31 -0.31
N ALA A 213 15.99 12.64 -0.21
CA ALA A 213 15.68 13.57 -1.30
C ALA A 213 16.44 13.25 -2.59
N PHE A 214 17.65 12.68 -2.51
CA PHE A 214 18.40 12.20 -3.67
C PHE A 214 17.78 10.97 -4.34
N LEU A 215 16.80 10.30 -3.71
CA LEU A 215 16.02 9.24 -4.35
C LEU A 215 14.68 9.78 -4.88
N ILE A 216 14.02 10.65 -4.11
CA ILE A 216 12.73 11.24 -4.50
C ILE A 216 12.89 12.13 -5.74
N VAL A 217 13.88 13.05 -5.74
CA VAL A 217 14.02 14.03 -6.81
C VAL A 217 14.32 13.37 -8.16
N PRO A 218 15.31 12.45 -8.30
CA PRO A 218 15.52 11.74 -9.55
C PRO A 218 14.36 10.81 -9.91
N GLY A 219 13.69 10.20 -8.92
CA GLY A 219 12.52 9.35 -9.15
C GLY A 219 11.37 10.12 -9.80
N VAL A 220 11.09 11.33 -9.33
CA VAL A 220 10.09 12.24 -9.94
C VAL A 220 10.59 12.82 -11.26
N ALA A 221 11.86 13.24 -11.34
CA ALA A 221 12.46 13.79 -12.56
C ALA A 221 12.45 12.77 -13.72
N CYS A 222 12.58 11.48 -13.41
CA CYS A 222 12.45 10.38 -14.37
C CYS A 222 11.13 10.46 -15.16
N PHE A 223 10.02 10.75 -14.48
CA PHE A 223 8.72 10.92 -15.11
C PHE A 223 8.64 12.21 -15.91
N ALA A 224 9.16 13.32 -15.37
CA ALA A 224 9.15 14.62 -16.03
C ALA A 224 9.97 14.66 -17.34
N VAL A 225 11.06 13.89 -17.42
CA VAL A 225 11.94 13.81 -18.60
C VAL A 225 11.36 12.87 -19.67
N LEU A 226 10.39 12.03 -19.32
CA LEU A 226 9.91 10.98 -20.21
C LEU A 226 9.17 11.53 -21.44
N ARG A 227 8.25 12.48 -21.24
CA ARG A 227 7.51 13.14 -22.34
C ARG A 227 8.43 13.84 -23.35
N PRO A 228 9.39 14.70 -22.94
CA PRO A 228 10.32 15.31 -23.89
C PRO A 228 11.27 14.28 -24.54
N LEU A 229 11.67 13.24 -23.81
CA LEU A 229 12.48 12.16 -24.37
C LEU A 229 11.75 11.40 -25.48
N LEU A 230 10.47 11.05 -25.27
CA LEU A 230 9.63 10.40 -26.29
C LEU A 230 9.48 11.27 -27.54
N ARG A 231 9.18 12.55 -27.37
CA ARG A 231 9.10 13.51 -28.48
C ARG A 231 10.43 13.65 -29.23
N TYR A 232 11.54 13.62 -28.51
CA TYR A 232 12.87 13.65 -29.11
C TYR A 232 13.14 12.38 -29.93
N ALA A 233 12.82 11.20 -29.37
CA ALA A 233 12.98 9.92 -30.04
C ALA A 233 12.14 9.83 -31.32
N GLU A 234 10.88 10.25 -31.25
CA GLU A 234 9.96 10.30 -32.39
C GLU A 234 10.49 11.21 -33.51
N ARG A 235 10.95 12.43 -33.16
CA ARG A 235 11.56 13.36 -34.13
C ARG A 235 12.80 12.78 -34.83
N HIS A 236 13.59 11.97 -34.12
CA HIS A 236 14.82 11.37 -34.63
C HIS A 236 14.63 9.95 -35.16
N ARG A 237 13.38 9.44 -35.23
CA ARG A 237 13.04 8.08 -35.63
C ARG A 237 13.83 7.00 -34.86
N LEU A 238 14.10 7.26 -33.59
CA LEU A 238 14.71 6.30 -32.69
C LEU A 238 13.62 5.38 -32.15
N ASP A 239 13.78 4.09 -32.39
CA ASP A 239 12.89 3.08 -31.82
C ASP A 239 13.24 2.87 -30.35
N VAL A 240 12.33 3.21 -29.44
CA VAL A 240 12.54 3.06 -27.99
C VAL A 240 11.93 1.73 -27.58
N PRO A 241 12.72 0.77 -27.06
CA PRO A 241 12.18 -0.51 -26.64
C PRO A 241 11.12 -0.29 -25.56
N GLU A 242 9.90 -0.81 -25.76
CA GLU A 242 8.80 -0.67 -24.80
C GLU A 242 9.19 -1.15 -23.39
N GLY A 243 9.97 -2.23 -23.32
CA GLY A 243 10.49 -2.76 -22.05
C GLY A 243 11.40 -1.79 -21.31
N ALA A 244 12.21 -0.99 -22.02
CA ALA A 244 13.07 0.03 -21.40
C ALA A 244 12.25 1.18 -20.82
N PHE A 245 11.19 1.60 -21.53
CA PHE A 245 10.25 2.61 -21.06
C PHE A 245 9.53 2.16 -19.78
N ILE A 246 8.98 0.94 -19.79
CA ILE A 246 8.30 0.34 -18.63
C ILE A 246 9.28 0.21 -17.46
N ALA A 247 10.48 -0.32 -17.70
CA ALA A 247 11.50 -0.45 -16.66
C ALA A 247 11.90 0.90 -16.04
N LEU A 248 12.00 1.95 -16.84
CA LEU A 248 12.34 3.30 -16.39
C LEU A 248 11.23 3.90 -15.50
N LEU A 249 9.96 3.73 -15.88
CA LEU A 249 8.81 4.10 -15.06
C LEU A 249 8.81 3.37 -13.71
N PHE A 250 9.01 2.05 -13.73
CA PHE A 250 9.09 1.24 -12.51
C PHE A 250 10.26 1.65 -11.63
N ALA A 251 11.44 1.88 -12.20
CA ALA A 251 12.63 2.32 -11.47
C ALA A 251 12.41 3.69 -10.83
N GLY A 252 11.83 4.66 -11.56
CA GLY A 252 11.50 5.98 -11.04
C GLY A 252 10.48 5.91 -9.89
N ALA A 253 9.41 5.13 -10.06
CA ALA A 253 8.39 4.95 -9.05
C ALA A 253 8.91 4.24 -7.80
N LEU A 254 9.73 3.20 -7.98
CA LEU A 254 10.37 2.51 -6.89
C LEU A 254 11.37 3.42 -6.15
N ALA A 255 12.17 4.21 -6.87
CA ALA A 255 13.10 5.17 -6.26
C ALA A 255 12.36 6.23 -5.46
N ALA A 256 11.26 6.79 -5.99
CA ALA A 256 10.42 7.74 -5.28
C ALA A 256 9.77 7.12 -4.03
N LEU A 257 9.23 5.91 -4.14
CA LEU A 257 8.66 5.16 -3.02
C LEU A 257 9.71 4.88 -1.94
N VAL A 258 10.85 4.30 -2.30
CA VAL A 258 11.94 4.00 -1.35
C VAL A 258 12.48 5.29 -0.73
N GLY A 259 12.66 6.34 -1.52
CA GLY A 259 13.06 7.67 -1.05
C GLY A 259 12.07 8.24 -0.03
N LEU A 260 10.76 8.14 -0.29
CA LEU A 260 9.71 8.54 0.64
C LEU A 260 9.79 7.74 1.94
N LEU A 261 9.89 6.41 1.85
CA LEU A 261 9.96 5.51 3.01
C LEU A 261 11.19 5.78 3.88
N LEU A 262 12.36 5.98 3.27
CA LEU A 262 13.60 6.33 3.97
C LEU A 262 13.60 7.78 4.47
N GLY A 263 12.89 8.68 3.79
CA GLY A 263 12.72 10.10 4.13
C GLY A 263 11.91 10.34 5.40
N THR A 264 11.04 9.40 5.77
CA THR A 264 10.16 9.51 6.95
C THR A 264 10.89 9.82 8.26
N GLY A 265 12.11 9.31 8.47
CA GLY A 265 12.92 9.60 9.65
C GLY A 265 13.35 11.06 9.70
N TRP A 266 13.79 11.61 8.56
CA TRP A 266 14.13 13.04 8.45
C TRP A 266 12.91 13.93 8.64
N ILE A 267 11.79 13.59 7.99
CA ILE A 267 10.51 14.30 8.16
C ILE A 267 10.11 14.32 9.65
N SER A 268 10.20 13.18 10.33
CA SER A 268 9.85 13.07 11.75
C SER A 268 10.76 13.90 12.65
N HIS A 269 12.06 13.90 12.36
CA HIS A 269 13.02 14.72 13.11
C HIS A 269 12.77 16.23 12.91
N VAL A 270 12.58 16.68 11.67
CA VAL A 270 12.31 18.09 11.36
C VAL A 270 10.98 18.53 11.95
N ALA A 271 9.91 17.74 11.76
CA ALA A 271 8.61 18.04 12.34
C ALA A 271 8.67 18.07 13.87
N GLY A 272 9.45 17.18 14.50
CA GLY A 272 9.74 17.21 15.94
C GLY A 272 10.47 18.48 16.40
N ARG A 273 11.46 18.96 15.64
CA ARG A 273 12.17 20.24 15.92
C ARG A 273 11.25 21.45 15.80
N VAL A 274 10.44 21.49 14.75
CA VAL A 274 9.45 22.56 14.53
C VAL A 274 8.42 22.56 15.65
N LEU A 275 7.87 21.39 15.99
CA LEU A 275 6.94 21.26 17.12
C LEU A 275 7.59 21.69 18.43
N HIS A 276 8.83 21.28 18.71
CA HIS A 276 9.52 21.67 19.93
C HIS A 276 9.74 23.20 20.02
N ARG A 277 10.02 23.85 18.89
CA ARG A 277 10.19 25.31 18.82
C ARG A 277 8.89 26.09 19.04
N VAL A 278 7.78 25.58 18.52
CA VAL A 278 6.47 26.29 18.56
C VAL A 278 5.63 25.88 19.78
N ALA A 279 5.88 24.72 20.38
CA ALA A 279 5.09 24.17 21.47
C ALA A 279 5.18 25.00 22.75
N ARG A 280 4.01 25.36 23.30
CA ARG A 280 3.86 26.02 24.60
C ARG A 280 3.21 25.14 25.67
N ARG A 281 2.78 23.92 25.32
CA ARG A 281 2.08 22.98 26.20
C ARG A 281 2.95 21.76 26.53
N PRO A 282 2.88 21.19 27.75
CA PRO A 282 3.71 20.05 28.17
C PRO A 282 3.63 18.84 27.23
N ALA A 283 2.42 18.51 26.76
CA ALA A 283 2.18 17.38 25.85
C ALA A 283 2.94 17.51 24.51
N ALA A 284 2.94 18.70 23.92
CA ALA A 284 3.59 18.98 22.64
C ALA A 284 5.12 19.08 22.79
N LEU A 285 5.61 19.65 23.90
CA LEU A 285 7.04 19.67 24.23
C LEU A 285 7.60 18.25 24.43
N LEU A 286 6.87 17.41 25.16
CA LEU A 286 7.22 15.99 25.35
C LEU A 286 7.23 15.24 24.02
N ALA A 287 6.23 15.48 23.16
CA ALA A 287 6.13 14.88 21.85
C ALA A 287 7.31 15.27 20.95
N GLY A 288 7.61 16.57 20.85
CA GLY A 288 8.73 17.09 20.06
C GLY A 288 10.06 16.51 20.49
N ARG A 289 10.36 16.49 21.81
CA ARG A 289 11.59 15.88 22.33
C ARG A 289 11.69 14.38 22.03
N ARG A 290 10.58 13.63 22.10
CA ARG A 290 10.57 12.20 21.77
C ARG A 290 10.83 11.95 20.29
N LEU A 291 10.20 12.72 19.40
CA LEU A 291 10.41 12.62 17.95
C LEU A 291 11.85 12.96 17.55
N ILE A 292 12.47 13.95 18.20
CA ILE A 292 13.87 14.31 17.97
C ILE A 292 14.81 13.19 18.44
N ALA A 293 14.51 12.56 19.57
CA ALA A 293 15.34 11.51 20.16
C ALA A 293 15.21 10.14 19.46
N ASP A 294 14.05 9.83 18.89
CA ASP A 294 13.77 8.55 18.24
C ASP A 294 12.95 8.74 16.93
N PRO A 295 13.55 9.36 15.90
CA PRO A 295 12.83 9.75 14.68
C PRO A 295 12.40 8.57 13.81
N TRP A 296 13.06 7.42 13.95
CA TRP A 296 12.79 6.21 13.16
C TRP A 296 11.76 5.28 13.79
N ALA A 297 11.26 5.60 14.99
CA ALA A 297 10.16 4.84 15.58
C ALA A 297 8.89 4.96 14.73
N SER A 298 8.59 6.17 14.25
CA SER A 298 7.39 6.46 13.48
C SER A 298 7.45 5.91 12.05
N SER A 299 8.63 5.93 11.41
CA SER A 299 8.81 5.56 9.99
C SER A 299 8.23 4.20 9.64
N ARG A 300 8.52 3.19 10.45
CA ARG A 300 8.10 1.79 10.21
C ARG A 300 6.59 1.62 10.29
N VAL A 301 5.93 2.40 11.14
CA VAL A 301 4.49 2.28 11.37
C VAL A 301 3.70 2.99 10.26
N PHE A 302 4.26 4.06 9.69
CA PHE A 302 3.63 4.83 8.61
C PHE A 302 3.96 4.34 7.20
N ALA A 303 4.98 3.49 7.03
CA ALA A 303 5.48 3.09 5.71
C ALA A 303 4.38 2.62 4.75
N ALA A 304 3.53 1.68 5.18
CA ALA A 304 2.43 1.17 4.36
C ALA A 304 1.38 2.25 4.04
N VAL A 305 1.04 3.10 5.01
CA VAL A 305 0.08 4.20 4.82
C VAL A 305 0.61 5.17 3.78
N LEU A 306 1.89 5.56 3.88
CA LEU A 306 2.52 6.49 2.95
C LEU A 306 2.66 5.92 1.54
N ALA A 307 2.94 4.62 1.42
CA ALA A 307 2.90 3.94 0.13
C ALA A 307 1.51 4.06 -0.50
N CYS A 308 0.44 3.69 0.20
CA CYS A 308 -0.93 3.80 -0.29
C CYS A 308 -1.32 5.24 -0.66
N VAL A 309 -0.90 6.23 0.14
CA VAL A 309 -1.14 7.66 -0.15
C VAL A 309 -0.42 8.11 -1.42
N LEU A 310 0.83 7.69 -1.62
CA LEU A 310 1.57 7.99 -2.86
C LEU A 310 0.85 7.42 -4.09
N PHE A 311 0.41 6.17 -4.02
CA PHE A 311 -0.38 5.56 -5.10
C PHE A 311 -1.74 6.25 -5.29
N GLY A 312 -2.40 6.69 -4.21
CA GLY A 312 -3.62 7.47 -4.29
C GLY A 312 -3.42 8.83 -4.97
N GLY A 313 -2.32 9.53 -4.69
CA GLY A 313 -1.95 10.76 -5.40
C GLY A 313 -1.70 10.53 -6.89
N GLY A 314 -1.02 9.44 -7.23
CA GLY A 314 -0.81 9.04 -8.63
C GLY A 314 -2.11 8.72 -9.35
N ALA A 315 -2.97 7.90 -8.73
CA ALA A 315 -4.30 7.57 -9.24
C ALA A 315 -5.18 8.82 -9.41
N ALA A 316 -5.07 9.80 -8.50
CA ALA A 316 -5.71 11.09 -8.64
C ALA A 316 -5.30 11.83 -9.91
N GLY A 317 -4.00 11.95 -10.16
CA GLY A 317 -3.51 12.55 -11.40
C GLY A 317 -3.96 11.81 -12.67
N MET A 318 -3.99 10.47 -12.63
CA MET A 318 -4.43 9.66 -13.79
C MET A 318 -5.93 9.81 -14.06
N ARG A 319 -6.76 9.82 -13.02
CA ARG A 319 -8.20 10.05 -13.16
C ARG A 319 -8.51 11.44 -13.69
N ALA A 320 -7.76 12.46 -13.27
CA ALA A 320 -7.88 13.82 -13.80
C ALA A 320 -7.57 13.88 -15.30
N TYR A 321 -6.54 13.16 -15.75
CA TYR A 321 -6.21 13.01 -17.17
C TYR A 321 -7.35 12.36 -17.93
N PHE A 322 -7.83 11.18 -17.51
CA PHE A 322 -8.93 10.50 -18.20
C PHE A 322 -10.24 11.28 -18.20
N ALA A 323 -10.53 12.06 -17.16
CA ALA A 323 -11.67 12.97 -17.14
C ALA A 323 -11.53 14.07 -18.20
N THR A 324 -10.34 14.68 -18.29
CA THR A 324 -10.04 15.71 -19.29
C THR A 324 -10.06 15.15 -20.71
N GLU A 325 -9.52 13.94 -20.90
CA GLU A 325 -9.55 13.22 -22.18
C GLU A 325 -10.98 12.91 -22.60
N ALA A 326 -11.81 12.37 -21.69
CA ALA A 326 -13.22 12.10 -21.96
C ALA A 326 -13.99 13.38 -22.32
N ASP A 327 -13.76 14.49 -21.59
CA ASP A 327 -14.37 15.78 -21.90
C ASP A 327 -13.93 16.33 -23.26
N THR A 328 -12.66 16.13 -23.61
CA THR A 328 -12.09 16.56 -24.91
C THR A 328 -12.64 15.70 -26.04
N ARG A 329 -12.73 14.38 -25.83
CA ARG A 329 -13.33 13.41 -26.76
C ARG A 329 -14.80 13.73 -27.03
N ARG A 330 -15.59 13.97 -25.98
CA ARG A 330 -17.01 14.33 -26.13
C ARG A 330 -17.20 15.63 -26.90
N ALA A 331 -16.36 16.64 -26.65
CA ALA A 331 -16.39 17.89 -27.42
C ALA A 331 -16.00 17.68 -28.89
N TYR A 332 -15.01 16.83 -29.16
CA TYR A 332 -14.62 16.44 -30.51
C TYR A 332 -15.74 15.69 -31.24
N ASP A 333 -16.33 14.67 -30.61
CA ASP A 333 -17.40 13.86 -31.19
C ASP A 333 -18.67 14.71 -31.43
N GLN A 334 -18.98 15.65 -30.54
CA GLN A 334 -20.05 16.62 -30.75
C GLN A 334 -19.77 17.52 -31.95
N TRP A 335 -18.56 18.05 -32.09
CA TRP A 335 -18.18 18.84 -33.25
C TRP A 335 -18.33 18.04 -34.54
N TRP A 336 -17.84 16.80 -34.55
CA TRP A 336 -17.86 15.93 -35.72
C TRP A 336 -19.30 15.56 -36.14
N THR A 337 -20.15 15.17 -35.20
CA THR A 337 -21.55 14.80 -35.48
C THR A 337 -22.39 15.96 -36.02
N VAL A 338 -22.20 17.17 -35.48
CA VAL A 338 -22.86 18.38 -35.97
C VAL A 338 -22.43 18.72 -37.40
N GLN A 339 -21.13 18.58 -37.72
CA GLN A 339 -20.63 18.80 -39.08
C GLN A 339 -21.24 17.83 -40.09
N GLN A 340 -21.55 16.60 -39.68
CA GLN A 340 -22.23 15.62 -40.52
C GLN A 340 -23.75 15.86 -40.67
N GLY A 341 -24.29 16.91 -40.05
CA GLY A 341 -25.73 17.21 -40.08
C GLY A 341 -26.57 16.32 -39.16
N PHE A 342 -25.94 15.51 -38.32
CA PHE A 342 -26.63 14.66 -37.34
C PHE A 342 -26.79 15.40 -36.01
N ARG A 343 -27.82 15.01 -35.24
CA ARG A 343 -27.95 15.43 -33.85
C ARG A 343 -26.97 14.65 -33.00
N TYR A 344 -26.13 15.35 -32.25
CA TYR A 344 -25.27 14.72 -31.24
C TYR A 344 -26.15 14.09 -30.16
N THR A 345 -26.13 12.76 -30.09
CA THR A 345 -26.64 12.01 -28.96
C THR A 345 -25.43 11.57 -28.12
N PRO A 346 -25.32 11.99 -26.84
CA PRO A 346 -24.29 11.49 -25.94
C PRO A 346 -24.42 9.97 -25.84
N GLY A 347 -23.46 9.23 -26.41
CA GLY A 347 -23.54 7.78 -26.56
C GLY A 347 -22.32 7.01 -26.04
N GLY A 348 -21.40 7.68 -25.35
CA GLY A 348 -20.16 7.07 -24.85
C GLY A 348 -20.27 6.68 -23.38
N ASP A 349 -20.17 5.39 -23.09
CA ASP A 349 -19.80 4.90 -21.77
C ASP A 349 -18.29 5.16 -21.57
N ASP A 350 -17.91 6.07 -20.68
CA ASP A 350 -16.49 6.37 -20.39
C ASP A 350 -15.87 5.22 -19.58
N SER A 351 -15.50 4.13 -20.26
CA SER A 351 -14.85 2.96 -19.68
C SER A 351 -13.62 3.32 -18.85
N SER A 352 -12.79 4.26 -19.32
CA SER A 352 -11.58 4.72 -18.63
C SER A 352 -11.85 5.30 -17.24
N LEU A 353 -12.94 6.06 -17.06
CA LEU A 353 -13.29 6.64 -15.77
C LEU A 353 -13.75 5.56 -14.77
N ARG A 354 -14.53 4.59 -15.25
CA ARG A 354 -14.97 3.45 -14.44
C ARG A 354 -13.80 2.56 -14.02
N ASP A 355 -12.83 2.39 -14.91
CA ASP A 355 -11.61 1.65 -14.62
C ASP A 355 -10.78 2.35 -13.54
N MET A 356 -10.74 3.68 -13.52
CA MET A 356 -10.12 4.45 -12.43
C MET A 356 -10.86 4.33 -11.11
N ASP A 357 -12.19 4.16 -11.10
CA ASP A 357 -12.95 3.92 -9.88
C ASP A 357 -12.55 2.58 -9.21
N LEU A 358 -12.23 1.55 -10.01
CA LEU A 358 -11.67 0.28 -9.49
C LEU A 358 -10.28 0.47 -8.89
N VAL A 359 -9.43 1.29 -9.51
CA VAL A 359 -8.11 1.64 -8.97
C VAL A 359 -8.25 2.38 -7.63
N TYR A 360 -9.21 3.30 -7.53
CA TYR A 360 -9.51 4.02 -6.29
C TYR A 360 -9.98 3.08 -5.20
N ALA A 361 -10.88 2.15 -5.52
CA ALA A 361 -11.33 1.13 -4.59
C ALA A 361 -10.15 0.29 -4.08
N ALA A 362 -9.23 -0.12 -4.95
CA ALA A 362 -8.03 -0.87 -4.56
C ALA A 362 -7.10 -0.05 -3.65
N VAL A 363 -6.87 1.23 -3.95
CA VAL A 363 -6.08 2.13 -3.10
C VAL A 363 -6.73 2.30 -1.72
N LEU A 364 -8.05 2.49 -1.67
CA LEU A 364 -8.80 2.62 -0.41
C LEU A 364 -8.75 1.33 0.42
N VAL A 365 -8.86 0.16 -0.21
CA VAL A 365 -8.64 -1.13 0.47
C VAL A 365 -7.22 -1.21 1.02
N GLY A 366 -6.20 -0.83 0.25
CA GLY A 366 -4.82 -0.79 0.74
C GLY A 366 -4.64 0.16 1.93
N LEU A 367 -5.24 1.35 1.86
CA LEU A 367 -5.17 2.36 2.91
C LEU A 367 -5.89 1.91 4.20
N THR A 368 -7.03 1.22 4.09
CA THR A 368 -7.73 0.65 5.24
C THR A 368 -6.89 -0.44 5.92
N ILE A 369 -6.28 -1.35 5.15
CA ILE A 369 -5.35 -2.37 5.68
C ILE A 369 -4.14 -1.71 6.34
N ALA A 370 -3.55 -0.69 5.71
CA ALA A 370 -2.38 0.01 6.24
C ALA A 370 -2.70 0.75 7.55
N THR A 371 -3.88 1.37 7.65
CA THR A 371 -4.30 2.08 8.87
C THR A 371 -4.70 1.12 10.00
N LEU A 372 -5.27 -0.04 9.69
CA LEU A 372 -5.43 -1.13 10.67
C LEU A 372 -4.06 -1.63 11.18
N GLY A 373 -3.07 -1.75 10.30
CA GLY A 373 -1.70 -2.04 10.70
C GLY A 373 -1.11 -0.96 11.62
N LEU A 374 -1.30 0.32 11.26
CA LEU A 374 -0.88 1.46 12.08
C LEU A 374 -1.40 1.35 13.52
N LEU A 375 -2.67 0.99 13.72
CA LEU A 375 -3.24 0.75 15.05
C LEU A 375 -2.44 -0.31 15.83
N VAL A 376 -2.15 -1.46 15.21
CA VAL A 376 -1.39 -2.54 15.84
C VAL A 376 0.00 -2.05 16.24
N GLY A 377 0.69 -1.35 15.34
CA GLY A 377 2.02 -0.80 15.63
C GLY A 377 2.01 0.28 16.73
N LEU A 378 0.98 1.13 16.78
CA LEU A 378 0.81 2.13 17.85
C LEU A 378 0.52 1.46 19.20
N ALA A 379 -0.36 0.46 19.23
CA ALA A 379 -0.67 -0.31 20.44
C ALA A 379 0.57 -1.04 20.97
N GLU A 380 1.33 -1.70 20.10
CA GLU A 380 2.60 -2.34 20.46
C GLU A 380 3.61 -1.33 21.01
N GLY A 381 3.69 -0.14 20.39
CA GLY A 381 4.52 0.97 20.86
C GLY A 381 4.15 1.45 22.27
N ILE A 382 2.87 1.42 22.64
CA ILE A 382 2.41 1.72 24.01
C ILE A 382 2.86 0.63 24.97
N VAL A 383 2.56 -0.63 24.65
CA VAL A 383 2.82 -1.78 25.52
C VAL A 383 4.31 -1.95 25.79
N THR A 384 5.16 -1.77 24.78
CA THR A 384 6.62 -1.87 24.93
C THR A 384 7.21 -0.75 25.79
N ARG A 385 6.56 0.42 25.85
CA ARG A 385 6.99 1.58 26.66
C ARG A 385 6.24 1.69 27.99
N ARG A 386 5.47 0.67 28.39
CA ARG A 386 4.64 0.67 29.61
C ARG A 386 5.39 1.12 30.87
N ARG A 387 6.61 0.63 31.10
CA ARG A 387 7.44 1.01 32.26
C ARG A 387 7.79 2.50 32.26
N THR A 388 8.12 3.06 31.10
CA THR A 388 8.39 4.50 30.95
C THR A 388 7.13 5.32 31.21
N TYR A 389 5.96 4.86 30.76
CA TYR A 389 4.70 5.54 31.05
C TYR A 389 4.29 5.45 32.52
N ALA A 390 4.43 4.29 33.14
CA ALA A 390 4.18 4.09 34.57
C ALA A 390 5.09 4.98 35.43
N ALA A 391 6.39 5.07 35.12
CA ALA A 391 7.32 5.95 35.82
C ALA A 391 6.95 7.44 35.68
N LEU A 392 6.52 7.89 34.50
CA LEU A 392 6.07 9.27 34.30
C LEU A 392 4.80 9.59 35.09
N VAL A 393 3.86 8.65 35.16
CA VAL A 393 2.66 8.84 35.98
C VAL A 393 2.98 8.79 37.47
N ALA A 394 3.89 7.91 37.89
CA ALA A 394 4.38 7.86 39.28
C ALA A 394 5.10 9.17 39.67
N SER A 395 5.78 9.84 38.74
CA SER A 395 6.37 11.16 38.97
C SER A 395 5.37 12.32 38.82
N GLY A 396 4.05 12.04 38.75
CA GLY A 396 2.99 13.04 38.77
C GLY A 396 2.53 13.56 37.40
N VAL A 397 2.98 13.00 36.26
CA VAL A 397 2.50 13.43 34.95
C VAL A 397 1.04 12.97 34.73
N PRO A 398 0.09 13.87 34.46
CA PRO A 398 -1.31 13.47 34.25
C PRO A 398 -1.46 12.57 33.01
N ARG A 399 -2.32 11.54 33.12
CA ARG A 399 -2.62 10.61 32.00
C ARG A 399 -3.11 11.33 30.75
N GLY A 400 -3.86 12.42 30.90
CA GLY A 400 -4.33 13.26 29.79
C GLY A 400 -3.19 13.95 29.02
N VAL A 401 -2.09 14.30 29.70
CA VAL A 401 -0.90 14.87 29.05
C VAL A 401 -0.20 13.81 28.20
N LEU A 402 -0.08 12.58 28.69
CA LEU A 402 0.49 11.46 27.92
C LEU A 402 -0.36 11.11 26.69
N ALA A 403 -1.68 11.04 26.86
CA ALA A 403 -2.61 10.79 25.76
C ALA A 403 -2.53 11.88 24.68
N ARG A 404 -2.56 13.16 25.08
CA ARG A 404 -2.40 14.29 24.15
C ARG A 404 -1.01 14.31 23.50
N SER A 405 0.03 13.94 24.25
CA SER A 405 1.39 13.84 23.70
C SER A 405 1.47 12.77 22.62
N MET A 406 0.75 11.67 22.78
CA MET A 406 0.72 10.60 21.79
C MET A 406 0.05 11.06 20.48
N PHE A 407 -1.05 11.81 20.55
CA PHE A 407 -1.64 12.45 19.36
C PHE A 407 -0.64 13.34 18.62
N TRP A 408 0.09 14.19 19.35
CA TRP A 408 1.13 15.03 18.74
C TRP A 408 2.29 14.22 18.16
N GLN A 409 2.70 13.12 18.80
CA GLN A 409 3.75 12.23 18.28
C GLN A 409 3.34 11.57 16.96
N THR A 410 2.06 11.23 16.80
CA THR A 410 1.55 10.59 15.58
C THR A 410 1.28 11.62 14.47
N LEU A 411 0.58 12.71 14.79
CA LEU A 411 0.10 13.67 13.78
C LEU A 411 1.19 14.57 13.21
N THR A 412 2.11 15.03 14.07
CA THR A 412 3.16 15.97 13.69
C THR A 412 4.02 15.49 12.52
N PRO A 413 4.53 14.24 12.51
CA PRO A 413 5.24 13.70 11.35
C PRO A 413 4.30 13.24 10.23
N ALA A 414 3.08 12.80 10.56
CA ALA A 414 2.15 12.25 9.57
C ALA A 414 1.66 13.28 8.56
N VAL A 415 1.27 14.49 9.00
CA VAL A 415 0.76 15.55 8.11
C VAL A 415 1.75 15.89 6.99
N PRO A 416 3.01 16.31 7.27
CA PRO A 416 3.95 16.61 6.21
C PRO A 416 4.31 15.38 5.38
N ALA A 417 4.36 14.18 5.97
CA ALA A 417 4.65 12.96 5.22
C ALA A 417 3.54 12.61 4.21
N VAL A 418 2.27 12.74 4.60
CA VAL A 418 1.11 12.54 3.72
C VAL A 418 1.09 13.57 2.59
N LEU A 419 1.36 14.84 2.90
CA LEU A 419 1.44 15.89 1.89
C LEU A 419 2.55 15.65 0.88
N VAL A 420 3.75 15.25 1.35
CA VAL A 420 4.87 14.90 0.46
C VAL A 420 4.53 13.68 -0.38
N ALA A 421 3.91 12.65 0.20
CA ALA A 421 3.51 11.44 -0.52
C ALA A 421 2.51 11.75 -1.64
N LEU A 422 1.48 12.56 -1.36
CA LEU A 422 0.51 13.00 -2.37
C LEU A 422 1.16 13.86 -3.45
N ALA A 423 2.01 14.82 -3.06
CA ALA A 423 2.73 15.67 -4.00
C ALA A 423 3.61 14.86 -4.93
N VAL A 424 4.38 13.90 -4.40
CA VAL A 424 5.19 12.98 -5.21
C VAL A 424 4.31 12.15 -6.15
N GLY A 425 3.25 11.53 -5.63
CA GLY A 425 2.33 10.71 -6.43
C GLY A 425 1.71 11.48 -7.59
N VAL A 426 1.12 12.65 -7.32
CA VAL A 426 0.44 13.44 -8.35
C VAL A 426 1.42 14.08 -9.34
N THR A 427 2.60 14.53 -8.89
CA THR A 427 3.59 15.12 -9.80
C THR A 427 4.14 14.09 -10.78
N MET A 428 4.36 12.85 -10.34
CA MET A 428 4.80 11.78 -11.22
C MET A 428 3.81 11.56 -12.37
N THR A 429 2.53 11.37 -12.07
CA THR A 429 1.52 11.14 -13.11
C THR A 429 1.22 12.39 -13.94
N TRP A 430 1.03 13.54 -13.29
CA TRP A 430 0.73 14.81 -13.97
C TRP A 430 1.85 15.25 -14.92
N SER A 431 3.12 14.95 -14.62
CA SER A 431 4.24 15.27 -15.51
C SER A 431 4.20 14.52 -16.85
N LEU A 432 3.54 13.36 -16.89
CA LEU A 432 3.32 12.59 -18.12
C LEU A 432 2.06 13.07 -18.87
N THR A 433 1.06 13.57 -18.13
CA THR A 433 -0.30 13.80 -18.61
C THR A 433 -0.70 15.28 -18.61
N ILE A 434 0.24 16.19 -18.85
CA ILE A 434 0.02 17.66 -18.77
C ILE A 434 -1.11 18.14 -19.69
N GLU A 435 -1.28 17.51 -20.85
CA GLU A 435 -2.30 17.84 -21.84
C GLU A 435 -2.98 16.56 -22.32
N ALA A 436 -4.29 16.64 -22.53
CA ALA A 436 -5.06 15.66 -23.28
C ALA A 436 -5.38 16.25 -24.65
N SER A 437 -5.04 15.52 -25.71
CA SER A 437 -5.32 15.92 -27.10
C SER A 437 -6.22 14.90 -27.78
N THR A 438 -7.14 15.38 -28.61
CA THR A 438 -8.00 14.54 -29.45
C THR A 438 -8.26 15.27 -30.77
N GLY A 439 -8.00 14.61 -31.90
CA GLY A 439 -8.38 15.11 -33.22
C GLY A 439 -7.29 14.91 -34.27
N GLY A 440 -7.31 15.75 -35.31
CA GLY A 440 -6.36 15.67 -36.43
C GLY A 440 -6.68 14.59 -37.47
N GLN A 441 -7.84 13.93 -37.36
CA GLN A 441 -8.28 12.96 -38.37
C GLN A 441 -8.90 13.67 -39.57
N VAL A 442 -8.51 13.24 -40.77
CA VAL A 442 -9.13 13.64 -42.02
C VAL A 442 -10.36 12.76 -42.24
N GLY A 443 -11.52 13.37 -42.41
CA GLY A 443 -12.72 12.64 -42.77
C GLY A 443 -13.51 13.36 -43.85
N THR A 444 -14.30 12.59 -44.59
CA THR A 444 -15.20 13.12 -45.62
C THR A 444 -16.56 13.42 -44.99
N LEU A 445 -17.07 14.63 -45.25
CA LEU A 445 -18.43 15.00 -44.89
C LEU A 445 -19.42 14.37 -45.89
N PRO A 446 -20.65 14.02 -45.48
CA PRO A 446 -21.66 13.49 -46.38
C PRO A 446 -21.91 14.46 -47.55
N GLY A 447 -21.51 14.07 -48.77
CA GLY A 447 -21.66 14.90 -49.97
C GLY A 447 -20.79 16.16 -50.02
N GLY A 448 -19.79 16.30 -49.15
CA GLY A 448 -18.95 17.50 -49.01
C GLY A 448 -17.45 17.24 -49.19
N PRO A 449 -16.61 18.30 -49.15
CA PRO A 449 -15.16 18.18 -49.25
C PRO A 449 -14.57 17.42 -48.04
N THR A 450 -13.33 16.95 -48.17
CA THR A 450 -12.55 16.44 -47.05
C THR A 450 -12.36 17.55 -46.01
N ALA A 451 -12.84 17.32 -44.79
CA ALA A 451 -12.67 18.22 -43.67
C ALA A 451 -11.57 17.68 -42.76
N VAL A 452 -10.63 18.55 -42.38
CA VAL A 452 -9.66 18.25 -41.33
C VAL A 452 -10.29 18.63 -40.01
N ALA A 453 -10.57 17.63 -39.17
CA ALA A 453 -11.08 17.91 -37.84
C ALA A 453 -9.98 18.62 -37.02
N PRO A 454 -10.29 19.74 -36.34
CA PRO A 454 -9.31 20.43 -35.53
C PRO A 454 -8.79 19.52 -34.42
N GLU A 455 -7.49 19.59 -34.14
CA GLU A 455 -6.91 18.96 -32.96
C GLU A 455 -7.31 19.78 -31.73
N LEU A 456 -8.13 19.21 -30.85
CA LEU A 456 -8.50 19.83 -29.58
C LEU A 456 -7.51 19.38 -28.52
N THR A 457 -6.79 20.34 -27.94
CA THR A 457 -5.85 20.12 -26.84
C THR A 457 -6.31 20.88 -25.61
N ARG A 458 -6.44 20.18 -24.48
CA ARG A 458 -6.80 20.77 -23.18
C ARG A 458 -5.75 20.42 -22.13
N GLY A 459 -5.38 21.41 -21.32
CA GLY A 459 -4.52 21.21 -20.16
C GLY A 459 -5.24 20.44 -19.07
N VAL A 460 -4.57 19.46 -18.46
CA VAL A 460 -5.13 18.66 -17.37
C VAL A 460 -5.02 19.41 -16.04
N PRO A 461 -6.14 19.69 -15.37
CA PRO A 461 -6.12 20.39 -14.09
C PRO A 461 -5.59 19.50 -12.97
N ILE A 462 -4.98 20.12 -11.96
CA ILE A 462 -4.55 19.42 -10.74
C ILE A 462 -5.80 19.02 -9.93
N PRO A 463 -5.98 17.73 -9.57
CA PRO A 463 -7.19 17.24 -8.90
C PRO A 463 -7.22 17.53 -7.40
N PHE A 464 -7.33 18.82 -7.02
CA PHE A 464 -7.31 19.23 -5.60
C PHE A 464 -8.40 18.57 -4.75
N ALA A 465 -9.56 18.26 -5.33
CA ALA A 465 -10.66 17.58 -4.63
C ALA A 465 -10.26 16.14 -4.22
N ASP A 466 -9.78 15.34 -5.17
CA ASP A 466 -9.36 13.95 -4.91
C ASP A 466 -8.15 13.91 -3.98
N LEU A 467 -7.19 14.82 -4.15
CA LEU A 467 -6.05 14.96 -3.24
C LEU A 467 -6.49 15.35 -1.83
N GLY A 468 -7.46 16.26 -1.71
CA GLY A 468 -8.07 16.65 -0.44
C GLY A 468 -8.77 15.49 0.25
N LEU A 469 -9.46 14.63 -0.50
CA LEU A 469 -10.09 13.41 0.01
C LEU A 469 -9.06 12.41 0.54
N PHE A 470 -8.00 12.12 -0.22
CA PHE A 470 -6.94 11.23 0.26
C PHE A 470 -6.19 11.82 1.47
N ALA A 471 -5.88 13.11 1.46
CA ALA A 471 -5.23 13.78 2.59
C ALA A 471 -6.11 13.75 3.84
N GLY A 472 -7.34 14.26 3.73
CA GLY A 472 -8.30 14.35 4.83
C GLY A 472 -8.67 12.98 5.37
N GLY A 473 -8.99 12.03 4.49
CA GLY A 473 -9.34 10.65 4.87
C GLY A 473 -8.18 9.93 5.57
N THR A 474 -6.95 10.09 5.09
CA THR A 474 -5.78 9.48 5.73
C THR A 474 -5.52 10.08 7.10
N ILE A 475 -5.56 11.42 7.23
CA ILE A 475 -5.34 12.08 8.51
C ILE A 475 -6.45 11.71 9.51
N LEU A 476 -7.70 11.67 9.07
CA LEU A 476 -8.82 11.24 9.91
C LEU A 476 -8.65 9.79 10.38
N ALA A 477 -8.25 8.88 9.49
CA ALA A 477 -7.95 7.50 9.86
C ALA A 477 -6.80 7.41 10.87
N ILE A 478 -5.72 8.19 10.69
CA ILE A 478 -4.60 8.26 11.65
C ILE A 478 -5.07 8.77 13.01
N VAL A 479 -5.92 9.80 13.05
CA VAL A 479 -6.54 10.31 14.30
C VAL A 479 -7.35 9.21 14.98
N ALA A 480 -8.24 8.54 14.22
CA ALA A 480 -9.09 7.48 14.74
C ALA A 480 -8.27 6.31 15.30
N MET A 481 -7.26 5.83 14.56
CA MET A 481 -6.38 4.74 15.00
C MET A 481 -5.52 5.14 16.20
N THR A 482 -5.09 6.40 16.27
CA THR A 482 -4.40 6.91 17.46
C THR A 482 -5.31 6.94 18.67
N GLY A 483 -6.56 7.40 18.51
CA GLY A 483 -7.58 7.39 19.56
C GLY A 483 -7.88 5.99 20.07
N LEU A 484 -8.04 5.03 19.15
CA LEU A 484 -8.28 3.63 19.49
C LEU A 484 -7.06 2.98 20.19
N ALA A 485 -5.83 3.30 19.76
CA ALA A 485 -4.62 2.84 20.43
C ALA A 485 -4.54 3.31 21.89
N LEU A 486 -5.10 4.47 22.24
CA LEU A 486 -5.11 4.96 23.63
C LEU A 486 -5.90 4.07 24.60
N LEU A 487 -6.77 3.18 24.11
CA LEU A 487 -7.41 2.16 24.96
C LEU A 487 -6.38 1.26 25.65
N PHE A 488 -5.22 1.04 25.02
CA PHE A 488 -4.10 0.27 25.60
C PHE A 488 -3.28 1.07 26.62
N LEU A 489 -3.50 2.39 26.75
CA LEU A 489 -2.76 3.23 27.69
C LEU A 489 -3.16 2.96 29.14
N ARG A 490 -4.46 2.80 29.44
CA ARG A 490 -4.95 2.53 30.81
C ARG A 490 -4.28 1.30 31.46
N PRO A 491 -4.29 0.10 30.84
CA PRO A 491 -3.65 -1.07 31.43
C PRO A 491 -2.13 -0.93 31.51
N SER A 492 -1.51 -0.15 30.62
CA SER A 492 -0.05 0.01 30.55
C SER A 492 0.54 0.98 31.59
N VAL A 493 -0.30 1.61 32.42
CA VAL A 493 0.10 2.67 33.37
C VAL A 493 -0.06 2.22 34.83
N SER A 494 -0.37 0.94 35.09
CA SER A 494 -0.47 0.43 36.46
C SER A 494 0.89 0.46 37.17
N THR A 495 0.89 0.84 38.45
CA THR A 495 2.10 0.90 39.29
C THR A 495 2.63 -0.49 39.62
N GLU A 496 1.81 -1.53 39.51
CA GLU A 496 2.21 -2.94 39.65
C GLU A 496 3.29 -3.34 38.63
N GLU A 497 3.32 -2.70 37.46
CA GLU A 497 4.37 -2.92 36.45
C GLU A 497 5.78 -2.51 36.91
N LEU A 498 5.88 -1.67 37.95
CA LEU A 498 7.18 -1.29 38.56
C LEU A 498 7.68 -2.34 39.56
N ARG A 499 6.81 -3.24 40.05
CA ARG A 499 7.15 -4.24 41.08
C ARG A 499 7.63 -5.58 40.51
N THR A 500 7.48 -5.82 39.21
CA THR A 500 7.90 -7.07 38.56
C THR A 500 9.39 -7.00 38.15
N THR A 501 10.27 -7.33 39.10
CA THR A 501 11.69 -7.65 38.86
C THR A 501 11.88 -9.11 38.51
#